data_AF-A0A0C3RN54-F1
#
_entry.id   AF-A0A0C3RN54-F1
#
_cell.length_a   1.000
_cell.length_b   1.000
_cell.length_c   1.000
_cell.angle_alpha   90.00
_cell.angle_beta   90.00
_cell.angle_gamma   90.00
#
_symmetry.space_group_name_H-M   'P 1'
#
loop_
_entity.id
_entity.type
_entity.pdbx_description
1 polymer ?
#
loop_
_entity_poly.entity_id
_entity_poly.type
_entity_poly.pdbx_seq_one_letter_code
_entity_poly.pdbx_strand_id
1 'polypeptide(L)'
;MKPIILVLFLLGSSLAGPVLAQTASNPYPKTTPPVTIPPTTNPRVAELELALNQVQQEQQAVYQQFQMTQELRRNEIQENYPQAIQTPNSMMQAPYAMGGLKDNPPQSYDDNVRMQRERQERIEQYARDLNRLYSRYAELGEQKKVLLDQLMELTK
;
A
#
# COMPACT_ATOMS: atom_id res chain seq x y z
N MET A 1 23.68 -28.69 13.35
CA MET A 1 23.18 -27.94 12.17
C MET A 1 21.68 -28.20 12.08
N LYS A 2 20.83 -27.16 12.10
CA LYS A 2 19.36 -27.28 12.10
C LYS A 2 18.82 -26.67 10.81
N PRO A 3 17.94 -27.36 10.04
CA PRO A 3 17.30 -26.74 8.88
C PRO A 3 16.12 -25.89 9.34
N ILE A 4 16.09 -24.62 8.89
CA ILE A 4 14.96 -23.70 9.01
C ILE A 4 14.04 -23.97 7.82
N ILE A 5 12.81 -24.38 8.09
CA ILE A 5 11.77 -24.55 7.07
C ILE A 5 11.17 -23.18 6.79
N LEU A 6 11.32 -22.72 5.55
CA LEU A 6 10.81 -21.45 5.04
C LEU A 6 9.53 -21.75 4.26
N VAL A 7 8.37 -21.38 4.82
CA VAL A 7 7.07 -21.53 4.13
C VAL A 7 6.89 -20.36 3.18
N LEU A 8 7.08 -20.63 1.88
CA LEU A 8 6.69 -19.76 0.78
C LEU A 8 5.16 -19.82 0.62
N PHE A 9 4.47 -18.70 0.80
CA PHE A 9 3.06 -18.59 0.44
C PHE A 9 2.95 -18.22 -1.05
N LEU A 10 2.53 -19.20 -1.86
CA LEU A 10 2.37 -19.11 -3.31
C LEU A 10 1.24 -18.15 -3.69
N LEU A 11 1.56 -17.19 -4.56
CA LEU A 11 0.62 -16.44 -5.37
C LEU A 11 -0.18 -17.40 -6.27
N GLY A 12 -1.50 -17.43 -6.08
CA GLY A 12 -2.43 -18.10 -6.98
C GLY A 12 -2.70 -17.25 -8.22
N SER A 13 -1.94 -17.51 -9.28
CA SER A 13 -2.26 -17.11 -10.67
C SER A 13 -3.20 -18.14 -11.30
N SER A 14 -4.33 -17.70 -11.83
CA SER A 14 -5.16 -18.42 -12.81
C SER A 14 -6.09 -17.39 -13.48
N LEU A 15 -6.33 -17.32 -14.78
CA LEU A 15 -5.98 -18.16 -15.93
C LEU A 15 -6.26 -17.29 -17.18
N ALA A 16 -5.45 -17.40 -18.23
CA ALA A 16 -5.75 -16.80 -19.54
C ALA A 16 -6.22 -17.87 -20.53
N GLY A 17 -7.34 -17.60 -21.21
CA GLY A 17 -7.71 -18.09 -22.56
C GLY A 17 -8.71 -19.26 -22.66
N PRO A 18 -9.45 -19.43 -23.79
CA PRO A 18 -9.38 -18.70 -25.06
C PRO A 18 -10.71 -18.09 -25.56
N VAL A 19 -10.57 -17.18 -26.53
CA VAL A 19 -11.62 -16.68 -27.43
C VAL A 19 -11.99 -17.77 -28.44
N LEU A 20 -13.28 -18.05 -28.60
CA LEU A 20 -13.85 -18.63 -29.81
C LEU A 20 -15.12 -17.85 -30.17
N ALA A 21 -15.07 -17.20 -31.33
CA ALA A 21 -16.21 -16.57 -31.96
C ALA A 21 -17.21 -17.65 -32.40
N GLN A 22 -18.50 -17.40 -32.19
CA GLN A 22 -19.57 -18.02 -32.97
C GLN A 22 -20.75 -17.05 -33.06
N THR A 23 -20.84 -16.41 -34.22
CA THR A 23 -22.01 -15.72 -34.73
C THR A 23 -23.00 -16.78 -35.24
N ALA A 24 -24.14 -16.94 -34.60
CA ALA A 24 -25.33 -17.53 -35.23
C ALA A 24 -26.58 -17.12 -34.44
N SER A 25 -27.49 -16.48 -35.17
CA SER A 25 -28.81 -15.97 -34.80
C SER A 25 -29.70 -17.01 -34.10
N ASN A 26 -30.34 -16.62 -33.00
CA ASN A 26 -31.56 -17.27 -32.54
C ASN A 26 -32.57 -16.21 -32.06
N PRO A 27 -33.74 -16.03 -32.70
CA PRO A 27 -34.67 -14.95 -32.40
C PRO A 27 -35.81 -15.43 -31.49
N TYR A 28 -35.56 -15.60 -30.19
CA TYR A 28 -36.64 -15.65 -29.18
C TYR A 28 -36.10 -15.16 -27.83
N PRO A 29 -36.81 -14.25 -27.12
CA PRO A 29 -36.35 -13.76 -25.83
C PRO A 29 -36.63 -14.83 -24.78
N LYS A 30 -35.60 -15.55 -24.33
CA LYS A 30 -35.65 -16.15 -23.00
C LYS A 30 -35.58 -14.99 -22.01
N THR A 31 -36.74 -14.62 -21.49
CA THR A 31 -36.86 -13.83 -20.26
C THR A 31 -36.04 -14.54 -19.19
N THR A 32 -34.83 -14.04 -18.95
CA THR A 32 -34.15 -14.27 -17.69
C THR A 32 -35.10 -13.76 -16.60
N PRO A 33 -35.51 -14.60 -15.63
CA PRO A 33 -36.19 -14.06 -14.48
C PRO A 33 -35.26 -13.00 -13.84
N PRO A 34 -35.81 -11.91 -13.28
CA PRO A 34 -35.00 -10.98 -12.51
C PRO A 34 -34.24 -11.79 -11.48
N VAL A 35 -33.00 -11.39 -11.18
CA VAL A 35 -32.22 -11.95 -10.08
C VAL A 35 -33.08 -11.82 -8.82
N THR A 36 -33.78 -12.89 -8.49
CA THR A 36 -34.58 -12.99 -7.28
C THR A 36 -33.56 -13.03 -6.16
N ILE A 37 -33.32 -11.87 -5.54
CA ILE A 37 -32.79 -11.82 -4.18
C ILE A 37 -33.68 -12.80 -3.39
N PRO A 38 -33.15 -13.90 -2.83
CA PRO A 38 -33.99 -14.87 -2.16
C PRO A 38 -34.80 -14.15 -1.06
N PRO A 39 -36.09 -14.46 -0.87
CA PRO A 39 -36.99 -13.66 -0.02
C PRO A 39 -36.72 -13.79 1.50
N THR A 40 -35.52 -14.19 1.90
CA THR A 40 -35.18 -14.61 3.27
C THR A 40 -33.88 -14.00 3.79
N THR A 41 -33.34 -12.97 3.15
CA THR A 41 -32.16 -12.26 3.69
C THR A 41 -32.64 -11.22 4.67
N ASN A 42 -32.36 -11.41 5.96
CA ASN A 42 -32.65 -10.42 6.98
C ASN A 42 -31.98 -9.09 6.56
N PRO A 43 -32.74 -7.99 6.37
CA PRO A 43 -32.18 -6.72 5.87
C PRO A 43 -31.02 -6.22 6.74
N ARG A 44 -31.05 -6.54 8.03
CA ARG A 44 -29.98 -6.20 8.97
C ARG A 44 -28.66 -6.92 8.68
N VAL A 45 -28.72 -8.17 8.21
CA VAL A 45 -27.51 -8.93 7.84
C VAL A 45 -26.86 -8.31 6.62
N ALA A 46 -27.64 -7.95 5.61
CA ALA A 46 -27.13 -7.29 4.40
C ALA A 46 -26.47 -5.93 4.70
N GLU A 47 -27.04 -5.14 5.61
CA GLU A 47 -26.43 -3.88 6.08
C GLU A 47 -25.07 -4.12 6.77
N LEU A 48 -24.98 -5.12 7.64
CA LEU A 48 -23.74 -5.45 8.35
C LEU A 48 -22.67 -5.98 7.41
N GLU A 49 -23.03 -6.79 6.42
CA GLU A 49 -22.12 -7.25 5.37
C GLU A 49 -21.59 -6.09 4.53
N LEU A 50 -22.44 -5.12 4.17
CA LEU A 50 -22.01 -3.92 3.46
C LEU A 50 -21.01 -3.11 4.29
N ALA A 51 -21.34 -2.87 5.56
CA ALA A 51 -20.46 -2.14 6.48
C ALA A 51 -19.12 -2.88 6.68
N LEU A 52 -19.15 -4.21 6.81
CA LEU A 52 -17.95 -5.03 6.94
C LEU A 52 -17.06 -4.93 5.70
N ASN A 53 -17.65 -4.99 4.50
CA ASN A 53 -16.93 -4.80 3.25
C ASN A 53 -16.28 -3.41 3.17
N GLN A 54 -17.00 -2.36 3.59
CA GLN A 54 -16.46 -1.00 3.62
C GLN A 54 -15.27 -0.89 4.58
N VAL A 55 -15.40 -1.39 5.81
CA VAL A 55 -14.30 -1.41 6.80
C VAL A 55 -13.10 -2.17 6.26
N GLN A 56 -13.34 -3.30 5.58
CA GLN A 56 -12.26 -4.09 4.98
C GLN A 56 -11.54 -3.35 3.84
N GLN A 57 -12.30 -2.68 2.96
CA GLN A 57 -11.70 -1.86 1.90
C GLN A 57 -10.88 -0.71 2.47
N GLU A 58 -11.41 -0.03 3.49
CA GLU A 58 -10.69 1.06 4.14
C GLU A 58 -9.42 0.56 4.85
N GLN A 59 -9.50 -0.59 5.53
CA GLN A 59 -8.34 -1.19 6.19
C GLN A 59 -7.21 -1.51 5.20
N GLN A 60 -7.55 -2.02 4.01
CA GLN A 60 -6.58 -2.25 2.93
C GLN A 60 -5.99 -0.94 2.41
N ALA A 61 -6.81 0.10 2.22
CA ALA A 61 -6.33 1.41 1.78
C ALA A 61 -5.37 2.06 2.80
N VAL A 62 -5.71 2.02 4.09
CA VAL A 62 -4.84 2.54 5.17
C VAL A 62 -3.52 1.77 5.23
N TYR A 63 -3.57 0.44 5.06
CA TYR A 63 -2.35 -0.36 5.00
C TYR A 63 -1.46 0.02 3.82
N GLN A 64 -2.03 0.18 2.62
CA GLN A 64 -1.29 0.64 1.44
C GLN A 64 -0.66 2.02 1.66
N GLN A 65 -1.43 2.96 2.21
CA GLN A 65 -0.92 4.29 2.52
C GLN A 65 0.23 4.24 3.53
N PHE A 66 0.13 3.38 4.55
CA PHE A 66 1.21 3.18 5.52
C PHE A 66 2.49 2.71 4.85
N GLN A 67 2.40 1.72 3.94
CA GLN A 67 3.56 1.25 3.16
C GLN A 67 4.16 2.39 2.35
N MET A 68 3.34 3.13 1.61
CA MET A 68 3.81 4.26 0.79
C MET A 68 4.51 5.33 1.64
N THR A 69 3.94 5.72 2.78
CA THR A 69 4.55 6.73 3.68
C THR A 69 5.84 6.21 4.31
N GLN A 70 5.95 4.92 4.61
CA GLN A 70 7.21 4.33 5.08
C GLN A 70 8.30 4.41 4.02
N GLU A 71 7.98 4.14 2.76
CA GLU A 71 8.93 4.24 1.66
C GLU A 71 9.41 5.68 1.46
N LEU A 72 8.50 6.67 1.49
CA LEU A 72 8.86 8.08 1.43
C LEU A 72 9.83 8.47 2.55
N ARG A 73 9.53 8.07 3.79
CA ARG A 73 10.41 8.31 4.94
C ARG A 73 11.77 7.63 4.77
N ARG A 74 11.79 6.39 4.30
CA ARG A 74 13.04 5.65 4.08
C ARG A 74 13.89 6.35 3.02
N ASN A 75 13.29 6.84 1.95
CA ASN A 75 14.01 7.56 0.89
C ASN A 75 14.64 8.85 1.42
N GLU A 76 13.91 9.64 2.21
CA GLU A 76 14.46 10.84 2.86
C GLU A 76 15.65 10.53 3.79
N ILE A 77 15.59 9.42 4.54
CA ILE A 77 16.69 8.96 5.39
C ILE A 77 17.85 8.42 4.55
N GLN A 78 17.58 7.73 3.44
CA GLN A 78 18.60 7.14 2.60
C GLN A 78 19.38 8.18 1.79
N GLU A 79 18.72 9.24 1.35
CA GLU A 79 19.37 10.40 0.74
C GLU A 79 20.31 11.15 1.71
N ASN A 80 20.20 10.90 3.03
CA ASN A 80 21.15 11.38 4.02
C ASN A 80 22.42 10.51 4.14
N TYR A 81 22.48 9.32 3.52
CA TYR A 81 23.78 8.66 3.35
C TYR A 81 24.52 9.41 2.27
N PRO A 82 25.58 10.13 2.61
CA PRO A 82 26.36 10.74 1.57
C PRO A 82 26.92 9.61 0.71
N GLN A 83 26.96 9.83 -0.59
CA GLN A 83 27.88 9.16 -1.51
C GLN A 83 29.37 9.45 -1.16
N ALA A 84 29.66 9.72 0.12
CA ALA A 84 30.93 10.07 0.74
C ALA A 84 31.36 9.06 1.81
N ILE A 85 30.87 7.81 1.72
CA ILE A 85 31.74 6.67 2.02
C ILE A 85 32.00 5.97 0.69
N GLN A 86 32.60 6.73 -0.23
CA GLN A 86 33.50 6.14 -1.21
C GLN A 86 34.52 5.34 -0.40
N THR A 87 34.44 4.03 -0.54
CA THR A 87 35.52 3.14 -0.16
C THR A 87 36.84 3.73 -0.69
N PRO A 88 37.97 3.60 0.03
CA PRO A 88 39.27 4.10 -0.46
C PRO A 88 39.67 3.56 -1.85
N ASN A 89 38.98 2.53 -2.37
CA ASN A 89 39.20 1.93 -3.68
C ASN A 89 38.18 2.33 -4.76
N SER A 90 37.21 3.23 -4.52
CA SER A 90 36.28 3.68 -5.56
C SER A 90 36.64 5.02 -6.21
N MET A 91 37.92 5.43 -6.15
CA MET A 91 38.47 6.62 -6.84
C MET A 91 38.47 6.52 -8.38
N MET A 92 37.79 5.54 -8.99
CA MET A 92 37.77 5.38 -10.45
C MET A 92 36.40 5.46 -11.12
N GLN A 93 35.28 5.52 -10.38
CA GLN A 93 33.95 5.47 -11.01
C GLN A 93 32.90 6.31 -10.26
N ALA A 94 33.18 7.59 -10.06
CA ALA A 94 32.15 8.63 -10.05
C ALA A 94 32.85 9.97 -10.24
N PRO A 95 32.52 10.78 -11.27
CA PRO A 95 33.07 12.11 -11.43
C PRO A 95 32.39 13.04 -10.43
N TYR A 96 32.67 12.85 -9.14
CA TYR A 96 32.46 13.91 -8.16
C TYR A 96 33.52 14.95 -8.45
N ALA A 97 33.03 16.10 -8.91
CA ALA A 97 33.75 17.33 -9.18
C ALA A 97 34.62 17.73 -7.99
N MET A 98 35.84 17.21 -7.95
CA MET A 98 36.96 17.81 -7.25
C MET A 98 37.37 19.05 -8.04
N GLY A 99 37.06 20.22 -7.49
CA GLY A 99 37.34 21.51 -8.09
C GLY A 99 36.08 22.11 -8.69
N GLY A 100 35.82 23.38 -8.35
CA GLY A 100 34.79 24.18 -9.01
C GLY A 100 35.03 24.13 -10.51
N LEU A 101 34.27 23.27 -11.20
CA LEU A 101 34.08 23.37 -12.62
C LEU A 101 33.52 24.78 -12.83
N LYS A 102 34.11 25.52 -13.76
CA LYS A 102 33.70 26.90 -14.11
C LYS A 102 32.18 27.03 -14.32
N ASP A 103 31.53 25.92 -14.66
CA ASP A 103 30.11 25.82 -14.99
C ASP A 103 29.24 25.20 -13.86
N ASN A 104 29.82 24.83 -12.71
CA ASN A 104 29.06 24.28 -11.57
C ASN A 104 29.67 24.72 -10.23
N PRO A 105 29.36 25.95 -9.75
CA PRO A 105 29.90 26.46 -8.50
C PRO A 105 29.47 25.58 -7.30
N PRO A 106 30.28 25.52 -6.23
CA PRO A 106 29.88 24.85 -4.99
C PRO A 106 28.54 25.38 -4.47
N GLN A 107 27.67 24.50 -3.96
CA GLN A 107 26.43 24.93 -3.31
C GLN A 107 26.73 25.82 -2.09
N SER A 108 25.89 26.84 -1.88
CA SER A 108 25.99 27.70 -0.69
C SER A 108 25.84 26.89 0.60
N TYR A 109 26.60 27.24 1.63
CA TYR A 109 26.48 26.65 2.96
C TYR A 109 25.05 26.84 3.52
N ASP A 110 24.49 28.04 3.38
CA ASP A 110 23.15 28.36 3.89
C ASP A 110 22.07 27.53 3.18
N ASP A 111 22.23 27.30 1.88
CA ASP A 111 21.31 26.45 1.11
C ASP A 111 21.38 24.99 1.58
N ASN A 112 22.58 24.48 1.86
CA ASN A 112 22.75 23.13 2.41
C ASN A 112 22.10 23.00 3.79
N VAL A 113 22.31 23.97 4.69
CA VAL A 113 21.71 23.98 6.02
C VAL A 113 20.18 24.05 5.94
N ARG A 114 19.64 24.89 5.05
CA ARG A 114 18.19 24.99 4.82
C ARG A 114 17.62 23.67 4.30
N MET A 115 18.24 23.07 3.28
CA MET A 115 17.80 21.78 2.72
C MET A 115 17.79 20.67 3.77
N GLN A 116 18.80 20.61 4.64
CA GLN A 116 18.86 19.61 5.71
C GLN A 116 17.77 19.81 6.76
N ARG A 117 17.44 21.07 7.10
CA ARG A 117 16.33 21.36 8.01
C ARG A 117 14.99 20.94 7.41
N GLU A 118 14.69 21.36 6.18
CA GLU A 118 13.45 21.01 5.49
C GLU A 118 13.28 19.49 5.36
N ARG A 119 14.38 18.77 5.10
CA ARG A 119 14.38 17.29 5.08
C ARG A 119 14.01 16.71 6.45
N GLN A 120 14.64 17.20 7.51
CA GLN A 120 14.34 16.74 8.87
C GLN A 120 12.86 16.96 9.23
N GLU A 121 12.31 18.11 8.85
CA GLU A 121 10.88 18.42 9.02
C GLU A 121 9.98 17.43 8.26
N ARG A 122 10.34 17.04 7.02
CA ARG A 122 9.60 16.01 6.26
C ARG A 122 9.66 14.63 6.91
N ILE A 123 10.83 14.22 7.42
CA ILE A 123 10.99 12.93 8.12
C ILE A 123 10.10 12.87 9.36
N GLU A 124 10.05 13.96 10.13
CA GLU A 124 9.18 14.07 11.31
C GLU A 124 7.71 14.09 10.94
N GLN A 125 7.35 14.77 9.85
CA GLN A 125 5.99 14.75 9.33
C GLN A 125 5.55 13.33 8.96
N TYR A 126 6.36 12.60 8.19
CA TYR A 126 6.05 11.21 7.85
C TYR A 126 5.96 10.31 9.09
N ALA A 127 6.76 10.55 10.13
CA ALA A 127 6.64 9.81 11.39
C ALA A 127 5.28 10.03 12.07
N ARG A 128 4.78 11.28 12.10
CA ARG A 128 3.44 11.60 12.62
C ARG A 128 2.34 10.94 11.78
N ASP A 129 2.48 10.98 10.45
CA ASP A 129 1.51 10.37 9.54
C ASP A 129 1.43 8.85 9.72
N LEU A 130 2.58 8.17 9.89
CA LEU A 130 2.63 6.74 10.17
C LEU A 130 1.92 6.38 11.48
N ASN A 131 2.11 7.17 12.55
CA ASN A 131 1.40 6.93 13.82
C ASN A 131 -0.12 7.09 13.67
N ARG A 132 -0.56 8.08 12.90
CA ARG A 132 -1.99 8.28 12.59
C ARG A 132 -2.56 7.11 11.80
N LEU A 133 -1.87 6.65 10.77
CA LEU A 133 -2.27 5.52 9.94
C LEU A 133 -2.34 4.22 10.75
N TYR A 134 -1.36 3.99 11.63
CA TYR A 134 -1.38 2.85 12.54
C TYR A 134 -2.60 2.88 13.47
N SER A 135 -2.87 4.04 14.08
CA SER A 135 -4.02 4.21 14.98
C SER A 135 -5.34 3.95 14.26
N ARG A 136 -5.51 4.51 13.05
CA ARG A 136 -6.69 4.27 12.21
C ARG A 136 -6.85 2.80 11.83
N TYR A 137 -5.75 2.12 11.49
CA TYR A 137 -5.80 0.70 11.17
C TYR A 137 -6.29 -0.14 12.37
N ALA A 138 -5.84 0.18 13.58
CA ALA A 138 -6.30 -0.46 14.81
C ALA A 138 -7.78 -0.19 15.09
N GLU A 139 -8.23 1.06 14.95
CA GLU A 139 -9.65 1.44 15.07
C GLU A 139 -10.55 0.65 14.11
N LEU A 140 -10.16 0.52 12.84
CA LEU A 140 -10.88 -0.28 11.85
C LEU A 140 -10.90 -1.77 12.22
N GLY A 141 -9.82 -2.28 12.84
CA GLY A 141 -9.76 -3.63 13.38
C GLY A 141 -10.79 -3.87 14.48
N GLU A 142 -10.98 -2.92 15.40
CA GLU A 142 -12.01 -3.02 16.45
C GLU A 142 -13.43 -2.90 15.87
N GLN A 143 -13.66 -1.97 14.93
CA GLN A 143 -14.94 -1.86 14.23
C GLN A 143 -15.31 -3.16 13.51
N LYS A 144 -14.35 -3.78 12.84
CA LYS A 144 -14.53 -5.07 12.16
C LYS A 144 -14.97 -6.17 13.13
N LYS A 145 -14.34 -6.27 14.31
CA LYS A 145 -14.72 -7.26 15.33
C LYS A 145 -16.17 -7.07 15.77
N VAL A 146 -16.56 -5.84 16.10
CA VAL A 146 -17.93 -5.52 16.52
C VAL A 146 -18.96 -5.91 15.45
N LEU A 147 -18.67 -5.64 14.17
CA LEU A 147 -19.56 -6.02 13.07
C LEU A 147 -19.69 -7.55 12.92
N LEU A 148 -18.58 -8.28 13.07
CA LEU A 148 -18.58 -9.75 13.02
C LEU A 148 -19.35 -10.36 14.19
N ASP A 149 -19.19 -9.82 15.40
CA ASP A 149 -19.93 -10.27 16.59
C ASP A 149 -21.44 -10.09 16.39
N GLN A 150 -21.86 -8.92 15.90
CA GLN A 150 -23.28 -8.65 15.58
C GLN A 150 -23.83 -9.60 14.50
N LEU A 151 -23.02 -9.89 13.47
CA LEU A 151 -23.42 -10.81 12.42
C LEU A 151 -23.58 -12.23 12.96
N MET A 152 -22.64 -12.69 13.79
CA MET A 152 -22.72 -13.99 14.47
C MET A 152 -23.96 -14.10 15.38
N GLU A 153 -24.31 -13.05 16.11
CA GLU A 153 -25.52 -13.03 16.95
C GLU A 153 -26.81 -13.17 16.15
N LEU A 154 -26.86 -12.59 14.94
CA LEU A 154 -28.05 -12.65 14.07
C LEU A 154 -28.16 -13.97 13.29
N THR A 155 -27.07 -14.72 13.15
CA THR A 155 -27.03 -16.00 12.44
C THR A 155 -27.04 -17.23 13.36
N LYS A 156 -27.05 -17.01 14.69
CA LYS A 156 -27.27 -18.07 15.69
C LYS A 156 -28.72 -18.55 15.67
#